data_AF-A0A0T1XRE8-F1
#
_entry.id   AF-A0A0T1XRE8-F1
#
_cell.length_a   1.000
_cell.length_b   1.000
_cell.length_c   1.000
_cell.angle_alpha   90.00
_cell.angle_beta   90.00
_cell.angle_gamma   90.00
#
_symmetry.space_group_name_H-M   'P 1'
#
loop_
_entity.id
_entity.type
_entity.pdbx_description
1 polymer ?
#
loop_
_entity_poly.entity_id
_entity_poly.type
_entity_poly.pdbx_seq_one_letter_code
_entity_poly.pdbx_strand_id
1 'polypeptide(L)'
;MMARSWPIERMAPAEVGGASLAYQIRCGGCGGLAYYPLKRGVKKRTPESILQHFRGYGWDVGRTARLDRCPECLKRNPLFQQETKPMTTSQKGPAANVVALKADAPPTMTPADRQIVFARIGDFYSGHGYTQGWTDKKVGADLNVPVAWVREIRDMMFGPEGSNPLLDEFLKGQAAFEREVAIVLESRKQVCEAAERVRRSCDDLSAKARDLDVLKKRVEKEIGR
;
A
#
# COMPACT_ATOMS: atom_id res chain seq x y z
N MET A 1 -36.35 -2.86 -6.56
CA MET A 1 -35.20 -2.53 -5.69
C MET A 1 -34.28 -1.61 -6.47
N MET A 2 -34.17 -0.32 -6.10
CA MET A 2 -33.32 0.62 -6.83
C MET A 2 -31.85 0.31 -6.55
N ALA A 3 -31.08 0.03 -7.60
CA ALA A 3 -29.65 -0.21 -7.52
C ALA A 3 -28.96 1.01 -6.92
N ARG A 4 -28.31 0.82 -5.77
CA ARG A 4 -27.54 1.86 -5.07
C ARG A 4 -26.51 2.46 -6.03
N SER A 5 -26.59 3.77 -6.26
CA SER A 5 -25.64 4.50 -7.11
C SER A 5 -24.33 4.71 -6.36
N TRP A 6 -23.23 4.25 -6.96
CA TRP A 6 -21.89 4.44 -6.43
C TRP A 6 -21.27 5.67 -7.10
N PRO A 7 -20.93 6.73 -6.36
CA PRO A 7 -20.26 7.88 -6.96
C PRO A 7 -18.92 7.44 -7.53
N ILE A 8 -18.68 7.79 -8.79
CA ILE A 8 -17.43 7.55 -9.50
C ILE A 8 -16.65 8.87 -9.43
N GLU A 9 -15.59 8.90 -8.64
CA GLU A 9 -14.70 10.06 -8.56
C GLU A 9 -13.40 9.81 -9.31
N ARG A 10 -12.84 10.90 -9.84
CA ARG A 10 -11.56 10.89 -10.54
C ARG A 10 -10.45 10.90 -9.49
N MET A 11 -9.82 9.77 -9.26
CA MET A 11 -8.60 9.73 -8.45
C MET A 11 -7.40 10.14 -9.30
N ALA A 12 -6.74 11.23 -8.93
CA ALA A 12 -5.36 11.47 -9.31
C ALA A 12 -4.49 10.69 -8.29
N PRO A 13 -3.76 9.63 -8.69
CA PRO A 13 -2.80 9.02 -7.79
C PRO A 13 -1.68 10.03 -7.53
N ALA A 14 -1.24 10.11 -6.28
CA ALA A 14 -0.36 11.18 -5.81
C ALA A 14 1.06 11.13 -6.42
N GLU A 15 1.50 10.06 -7.09
CA GLU A 15 2.92 9.98 -7.46
C GLU A 15 3.27 9.53 -8.89
N VAL A 16 2.64 8.53 -9.52
CA VAL A 16 2.98 8.20 -10.92
C VAL A 16 1.81 7.50 -11.62
N GLY A 17 1.23 8.11 -12.65
CA GLY A 17 0.27 7.47 -13.55
C GLY A 17 -1.08 8.17 -13.64
N GLY A 18 -1.63 8.28 -14.86
CA GLY A 18 -2.79 9.13 -15.15
C GLY A 18 -4.04 8.85 -14.29
N ALA A 19 -4.86 9.91 -14.13
CA ALA A 19 -6.08 9.87 -13.35
C ALA A 19 -6.98 8.68 -13.72
N SER A 20 -7.29 7.85 -12.73
CA SER A 20 -8.13 6.67 -12.85
C SER A 20 -9.46 6.93 -12.14
N LEU A 21 -10.57 6.64 -12.81
CA LEU A 21 -11.90 6.70 -12.20
C LEU A 21 -11.98 5.58 -11.15
N ALA A 22 -12.53 5.84 -9.97
CA ALA A 22 -12.72 4.83 -8.93
C ALA A 22 -14.11 4.95 -8.30
N TYR A 23 -14.70 3.81 -7.92
CA TYR A 23 -15.87 3.80 -7.04
C TYR A 23 -15.42 4.14 -5.63
N GLN A 24 -16.15 5.03 -4.96
CA GLN A 24 -15.82 5.49 -3.62
C GLN A 24 -16.83 4.95 -2.59
N ILE A 25 -16.32 4.56 -1.42
CA ILE A 25 -17.12 4.33 -0.22
C ILE A 25 -16.64 5.27 0.88
N ARG A 26 -17.58 5.83 1.65
CA ARG A 26 -17.31 6.74 2.76
C ARG A 26 -17.86 6.16 4.04
N CYS A 27 -17.03 6.10 5.07
CA CYS A 27 -17.44 5.67 6.40
C CYS A 27 -18.38 6.71 7.02
N GLY A 28 -19.58 6.31 7.43
CA GLY A 28 -20.54 7.18 8.11
C GLY A 28 -20.13 7.55 9.54
N GLY A 29 -19.16 6.85 10.14
CA GLY A 29 -18.66 7.11 11.49
C GLY A 29 -17.51 8.11 11.53
N CYS A 30 -16.39 7.79 10.87
CA CYS A 30 -15.18 8.62 10.88
C CYS A 30 -14.95 9.44 9.60
N GLY A 31 -15.79 9.27 8.57
CA GLY A 31 -15.61 9.93 7.29
C GLY A 31 -14.48 9.38 6.42
N GLY A 32 -13.77 8.32 6.85
CA GLY A 32 -12.71 7.68 6.07
C GLY A 32 -13.19 7.22 4.70
N LEU A 33 -12.31 7.25 3.71
CA LEU A 33 -12.59 6.94 2.31
C LEU A 33 -11.84 5.69 1.87
N ALA A 34 -12.48 4.86 1.06
CA ALA A 34 -11.82 3.80 0.31
C ALA A 34 -12.27 3.83 -1.14
N TYR A 35 -11.38 3.36 -2.01
CA TYR A 35 -11.54 3.47 -3.45
C TYR A 35 -11.38 2.12 -4.13
N TYR A 36 -12.20 1.88 -5.14
CA TYR A 36 -12.13 0.71 -6.01
C TYR A 36 -11.91 1.16 -7.47
N PRO A 37 -10.71 1.02 -8.04
CA PRO A 37 -10.36 1.61 -9.33
C PRO A 37 -11.08 0.93 -10.50
N LEU A 38 -11.59 1.72 -11.44
CA LEU A 38 -12.09 1.29 -12.73
C LEU A 38 -10.92 1.18 -13.72
N LYS A 39 -10.66 -0.03 -14.20
CA LYS A 39 -9.72 -0.25 -15.32
C LYS A 39 -10.33 0.27 -16.63
N ARG A 40 -9.57 1.00 -17.44
CA ARG A 40 -10.00 1.49 -18.77
C ARG A 40 -10.35 0.29 -19.68
N GLY A 41 -11.47 0.39 -20.41
CA GLY A 41 -11.91 -0.61 -21.38
C GLY A 41 -12.76 -1.77 -20.82
N VAL A 42 -13.01 -1.82 -19.52
CA VAL A 42 -13.84 -2.87 -18.89
C VAL A 42 -15.29 -2.39 -18.69
N LYS A 43 -16.28 -3.25 -18.98
CA LYS A 43 -17.70 -2.99 -18.68
C LYS A 43 -17.86 -2.54 -17.22
N LYS A 44 -18.78 -1.59 -16.96
CA LYS A 44 -19.11 -1.13 -15.59
C LYS A 44 -19.34 -2.35 -14.69
N ARG A 45 -18.60 -2.43 -13.57
CA ARG A 45 -18.72 -3.52 -12.60
C ARG A 45 -20.13 -3.54 -12.03
N THR A 46 -20.66 -4.74 -11.79
CA THR A 46 -21.98 -4.90 -11.16
C THR A 46 -21.94 -4.35 -9.73
N PRO A 47 -23.06 -3.79 -9.21
CA PRO A 47 -23.13 -3.30 -7.83
C PRO A 47 -22.71 -4.33 -6.78
N GLU A 48 -22.99 -5.61 -7.03
CA GLU A 48 -22.60 -6.73 -6.17
C GLU A 48 -21.08 -6.93 -6.08
N SER A 49 -20.36 -6.78 -7.19
CA SER A 49 -18.90 -6.88 -7.22
C SER A 49 -18.23 -5.76 -6.42
N ILE A 50 -18.82 -4.55 -6.43
CA ILE A 50 -18.35 -3.41 -5.64
C ILE A 50 -18.55 -3.68 -4.14
N LEU A 51 -19.72 -4.22 -3.76
CA LEU A 51 -20.01 -4.62 -2.38
C LEU A 51 -19.05 -5.71 -1.88
N GLN A 52 -18.83 -6.75 -2.68
CA GLN A 52 -17.94 -7.84 -2.35
C GLN A 52 -16.49 -7.36 -2.19
N HIS A 53 -16.04 -6.43 -3.04
CA HIS A 53 -14.72 -5.82 -2.92
C HIS A 53 -14.56 -5.12 -1.57
N PHE A 54 -15.44 -4.17 -1.23
CA PHE A 54 -15.32 -3.44 0.04
C PHE A 54 -15.47 -4.35 1.27
N ARG A 55 -16.37 -5.34 1.23
CA ARG A 55 -16.48 -6.36 2.30
C ARG A 55 -15.21 -7.19 2.47
N GLY A 56 -14.56 -7.56 1.36
CA GLY A 56 -13.26 -8.26 1.38
C GLY A 56 -12.14 -7.43 2.03
N TYR A 57 -12.23 -6.10 1.95
CA TYR A 57 -11.32 -5.17 2.64
C TYR A 57 -11.76 -4.83 4.08
N GLY A 58 -12.73 -5.57 4.64
CA GLY A 58 -13.16 -5.42 6.02
C GLY A 58 -14.12 -4.24 6.27
N TRP A 59 -14.75 -3.70 5.23
CA TRP A 59 -15.80 -2.70 5.38
C TRP A 59 -17.16 -3.37 5.59
N ASP A 60 -17.92 -2.86 6.55
CA ASP A 60 -19.34 -3.17 6.65
C ASP A 60 -20.11 -2.20 5.76
N VAL A 61 -20.76 -2.73 4.73
CA VAL A 61 -21.53 -1.93 3.77
C VAL A 61 -23.00 -2.07 4.11
N GLY A 62 -23.54 -1.02 4.72
CA GLY A 62 -24.90 -0.99 5.22
C GLY A 62 -25.95 -0.80 4.12
N ARG A 63 -27.22 -0.84 4.51
CA ARG A 63 -28.36 -0.63 3.59
C ARG A 63 -28.37 0.77 2.96
N THR A 64 -27.74 1.75 3.61
CA THR A 64 -27.59 3.13 3.11
C THR A 64 -26.14 3.60 3.29
N ALA A 65 -25.70 4.59 2.52
CA ALA A 65 -24.34 5.13 2.58
C ALA A 65 -23.94 5.68 3.97
N ARG A 66 -24.91 6.09 4.79
CA ARG A 66 -24.68 6.55 6.16
C ARG A 66 -24.38 5.41 7.13
N LEU A 67 -24.74 4.18 6.78
CA LEU A 67 -24.54 2.98 7.60
C LEU A 67 -23.26 2.24 7.22
N ASP A 68 -22.49 2.72 6.24
CA ASP A 68 -21.20 2.12 5.93
C ASP A 68 -20.19 2.41 7.05
N ARG A 69 -19.39 1.39 7.40
CA ARG A 69 -18.36 1.48 8.45
C ARG A 69 -17.04 0.93 7.91
N CYS A 70 -15.97 1.68 8.14
CA CYS A 70 -14.62 1.22 7.84
C CYS A 70 -14.16 0.20 8.89
N PRO A 71 -13.15 -0.64 8.58
CA PRO A 71 -12.62 -1.64 9.51
C PRO A 71 -12.17 -1.04 10.84
N GLU A 72 -11.65 0.18 10.85
CA GLU A 72 -11.20 0.87 12.07
C GLU A 72 -12.39 1.32 12.95
N CYS A 73 -13.49 1.78 12.35
CA CYS A 73 -14.70 2.10 13.11
C CYS A 73 -15.41 0.85 13.65
N LEU A 74 -15.33 -0.27 12.94
CA LEU A 74 -15.87 -1.55 13.40
C LEU A 74 -15.07 -2.10 14.58
N LYS A 75 -13.74 -2.00 14.56
CA LYS A 75 -12.89 -2.40 15.69
C LYS A 75 -13.10 -1.52 16.93
N ARG A 76 -13.37 -0.22 16.74
CA ARG A 76 -13.56 0.75 17.84
C ARG A 76 -14.93 0.69 18.50
N ASN A 77 -15.94 0.10 17.87
CA ASN A 77 -17.29 0.05 18.42
C ASN A 77 -17.97 -1.32 18.17
N PRO A 78 -17.83 -2.29 19.10
CA PRO A 78 -18.44 -3.61 18.99
C PRO A 78 -19.99 -3.59 18.99
N LEU A 79 -20.61 -2.46 19.37
CA LEU A 79 -22.05 -2.34 19.55
C LEU A 79 -22.88 -2.30 18.24
N PHE A 80 -22.22 -2.31 17.07
CA PHE A 80 -22.89 -2.48 15.77
C PHE A 80 -22.99 -3.94 15.30
N GLN A 81 -22.57 -4.91 16.12
CA GLN A 81 -23.00 -6.30 15.96
C GLN A 81 -24.46 -6.46 16.43
N GLN A 82 -25.42 -5.94 15.68
CA GLN A 82 -26.83 -6.28 15.89
C GLN A 82 -27.41 -7.04 14.70
N GLU A 83 -27.69 -8.31 15.01
CA GLU A 83 -28.80 -9.13 14.54
C GLU A 83 -28.78 -9.63 13.08
N THR A 84 -27.97 -10.66 12.82
CA THR A 84 -28.47 -11.79 12.03
C THR A 84 -29.10 -12.80 12.98
N LYS A 85 -30.39 -12.64 13.29
CA LYS A 85 -31.19 -13.71 13.89
C LYS A 85 -31.23 -14.90 12.92
N PRO A 86 -31.02 -16.14 13.40
CA PRO A 86 -31.17 -17.34 12.57
C PRO A 86 -32.66 -17.61 12.34
N MET A 87 -33.12 -17.57 11.10
CA MET A 87 -34.46 -18.05 10.76
C MET A 87 -34.41 -19.55 10.45
N THR A 88 -34.82 -20.32 11.46
CA THR A 88 -35.36 -21.67 11.32
C THR A 88 -36.67 -21.61 10.53
N THR A 89 -36.76 -22.32 9.41
CA THR A 89 -38.04 -22.85 8.91
C THR A 89 -37.79 -24.20 8.29
N SER A 90 -38.55 -25.18 8.78
CA SER A 90 -38.40 -26.61 8.55
C SER A 90 -39.48 -27.11 7.58
N GLN A 91 -39.15 -28.21 6.89
CA GLN A 91 -40.01 -29.16 6.15
C GLN A 91 -40.33 -28.80 4.68
N LYS A 92 -40.26 -29.70 3.68
CA LYS A 92 -40.14 -31.18 3.65
C LYS A 92 -39.71 -31.60 2.21
N GLY A 93 -38.50 -32.13 1.98
CA GLY A 93 -38.21 -33.56 1.70
C GLY A 93 -37.61 -33.77 0.28
N PRO A 94 -36.96 -34.91 -0.06
CA PRO A 94 -36.52 -36.03 0.77
C PRO A 94 -34.97 -36.11 0.94
N ALA A 95 -34.56 -37.04 1.80
CA ALA A 95 -33.24 -37.20 2.37
C ALA A 95 -32.10 -37.49 1.37
N ALA A 96 -30.99 -36.76 1.52
CA ALA A 96 -29.66 -37.25 1.21
C ALA A 96 -28.71 -36.77 2.32
N ASN A 97 -27.86 -37.69 2.77
CA ASN A 97 -26.95 -37.59 3.91
C ASN A 97 -26.27 -36.23 4.09
N VAL A 98 -26.17 -35.81 5.36
CA VAL A 98 -25.27 -34.76 5.82
C VAL A 98 -23.84 -35.21 5.54
N VAL A 99 -23.30 -34.79 4.40
CA VAL A 99 -21.87 -34.80 4.16
C VAL A 99 -21.33 -33.53 4.80
N ALA A 100 -20.60 -33.69 5.89
CA ALA A 100 -19.68 -32.68 6.37
C ALA A 100 -18.96 -32.09 5.16
N LEU A 101 -18.99 -30.76 4.98
CA LEU A 101 -18.11 -30.08 4.04
C LEU A 101 -16.67 -30.32 4.53
N LYS A 102 -16.13 -31.49 4.18
CA LYS A 102 -14.72 -31.67 3.94
C LYS A 102 -14.32 -30.48 3.08
N ALA A 103 -13.24 -29.82 3.47
CA ALA A 103 -12.48 -29.01 2.54
C ALA A 103 -12.52 -29.73 1.19
N ASP A 104 -13.07 -29.09 0.15
CA ASP A 104 -12.93 -29.61 -1.20
C ASP A 104 -11.46 -29.96 -1.34
N ALA A 105 -11.19 -31.23 -1.63
CA ALA A 105 -9.84 -31.71 -1.82
C ALA A 105 -9.13 -30.70 -2.73
N PRO A 106 -7.86 -30.35 -2.45
CA PRO A 106 -7.11 -29.41 -3.29
C PRO A 106 -7.37 -29.83 -4.73
N PRO A 107 -7.89 -28.95 -5.60
CA PRO A 107 -8.34 -29.39 -6.90
C PRO A 107 -7.19 -30.19 -7.51
N THR A 108 -7.48 -31.42 -7.90
CA THR A 108 -6.43 -32.35 -8.32
C THR A 108 -6.00 -31.88 -9.69
N MET A 109 -4.85 -31.18 -9.72
CA MET A 109 -4.30 -30.63 -10.94
C MET A 109 -4.31 -31.71 -12.02
N THR A 110 -5.01 -31.45 -13.13
CA THR A 110 -5.05 -32.41 -14.22
C THR A 110 -3.67 -32.48 -14.89
N PRO A 111 -3.29 -33.59 -15.53
CA PRO A 111 -2.02 -33.66 -16.27
C PRO A 111 -1.88 -32.56 -17.34
N ALA A 112 -2.99 -32.11 -17.93
CA ALA A 112 -3.03 -31.02 -18.88
C ALA A 112 -2.73 -29.66 -18.22
N ASP A 113 -3.35 -29.38 -17.06
CA ASP A 113 -3.07 -28.16 -16.28
C ASP A 113 -1.62 -28.11 -15.81
N ARG A 114 -1.07 -29.27 -15.41
CA ARG A 114 0.37 -29.42 -15.09
C ARG A 114 1.27 -28.97 -16.23
N GLN A 115 0.98 -29.43 -17.45
CA GLN A 115 1.79 -29.10 -18.62
C GLN A 115 1.70 -27.61 -18.98
N ILE A 116 0.51 -27.01 -18.86
CA ILE A 116 0.30 -25.58 -19.15
C ILE A 116 1.04 -24.72 -18.13
N VAL A 117 0.92 -25.04 -16.83
CA VAL A 117 1.63 -24.31 -15.76
C VAL A 117 3.15 -24.50 -15.89
N PHE A 118 3.62 -25.71 -16.19
CA PHE A 118 5.05 -25.99 -16.41
C PHE A 118 5.62 -25.17 -17.57
N ALA A 119 4.95 -25.19 -18.74
CA ALA A 119 5.37 -24.42 -19.89
C ALA A 119 5.44 -22.92 -19.56
N ARG A 120 4.43 -22.40 -18.86
CA ARG A 120 4.36 -20.99 -18.49
C ARG A 120 5.42 -20.56 -17.49
N ILE A 121 5.76 -21.41 -16.51
CA ILE A 121 6.88 -21.15 -15.60
C ILE A 121 8.19 -21.16 -16.40
N GLY A 122 8.36 -22.13 -17.31
CA GLY A 122 9.55 -22.24 -18.16
C GLY A 122 9.82 -20.99 -19.01
N ASP A 123 8.77 -20.33 -19.52
CA ASP A 123 8.91 -19.09 -20.31
C ASP A 123 9.59 -17.95 -19.54
N PHE A 124 9.43 -17.91 -18.20
CA PHE A 124 9.87 -16.79 -17.37
C PHE A 124 10.84 -17.16 -16.26
N TYR A 125 11.19 -18.44 -16.10
CA TYR A 125 12.09 -18.91 -15.05
C TYR A 125 13.48 -19.19 -15.61
N SER A 126 14.48 -18.39 -15.21
CA SER A 126 15.86 -18.51 -15.71
C SER A 126 16.79 -19.11 -14.66
N GLY A 127 16.67 -20.42 -14.39
CA GLY A 127 17.61 -21.23 -13.59
C GLY A 127 17.76 -20.90 -12.10
N HIS A 128 17.71 -19.63 -11.72
CA HIS A 128 17.93 -19.10 -10.37
C HIS A 128 16.73 -18.32 -9.83
N GLY A 129 15.63 -18.25 -10.60
CA GLY A 129 14.41 -17.55 -10.22
C GLY A 129 13.62 -17.02 -11.42
N TYR A 130 12.52 -16.34 -11.13
CA TYR A 130 11.73 -15.65 -12.15
C TYR A 130 12.43 -14.40 -12.71
N THR A 131 12.20 -14.15 -13.99
CA THR A 131 12.68 -12.99 -14.74
C THR A 131 11.59 -11.95 -14.94
N GLN A 132 11.98 -10.73 -15.33
CA GLN A 132 11.05 -9.66 -15.75
C GLN A 132 9.95 -9.32 -14.71
N GLY A 133 10.25 -9.54 -13.43
CA GLY A 133 9.32 -9.31 -12.33
C GLY A 133 8.12 -10.27 -12.31
N TRP A 134 8.22 -11.45 -12.94
CA TRP A 134 7.28 -12.54 -12.76
C TRP A 134 7.43 -13.15 -11.36
N THR A 135 6.32 -13.70 -10.86
CA THR A 135 6.22 -14.36 -9.55
C THR A 135 5.14 -15.43 -9.64
N ASP A 136 5.07 -16.34 -8.68
CA ASP A 136 4.01 -17.37 -8.65
C ASP A 136 2.62 -16.75 -8.67
N LYS A 137 2.46 -15.57 -8.03
CA LYS A 137 1.21 -14.82 -8.02
C LYS A 137 0.81 -14.33 -9.42
N LYS A 138 1.77 -13.84 -10.21
CA LYS A 138 1.49 -13.37 -11.57
C LYS A 138 1.17 -14.53 -12.50
N VAL A 139 1.90 -15.64 -12.41
CA VAL A 139 1.63 -16.85 -13.20
C VAL A 139 0.27 -17.44 -12.85
N GLY A 140 -0.08 -17.55 -11.57
CA GLY A 140 -1.39 -18.04 -11.14
C GLY A 140 -2.54 -17.13 -11.58
N ALA A 141 -2.35 -15.81 -11.54
CA ALA A 141 -3.34 -14.84 -12.03
C ALA A 141 -3.53 -14.89 -13.56
N ASP A 142 -2.45 -15.13 -14.31
CA ASP A 142 -2.45 -15.21 -15.77
C ASP A 142 -3.15 -16.48 -16.28
N LEU A 143 -2.89 -17.62 -15.63
CA LEU A 143 -3.50 -18.91 -15.96
C LEU A 143 -4.83 -19.17 -15.23
N ASN A 144 -5.24 -18.27 -14.33
CA ASN A 144 -6.41 -18.43 -13.45
C ASN A 144 -6.39 -19.75 -12.65
N VAL A 145 -5.21 -20.12 -12.16
CA VAL A 145 -4.98 -21.32 -11.34
C VAL A 145 -4.54 -20.93 -9.92
N PRO A 146 -4.77 -21.80 -8.91
CA PRO A 146 -4.27 -21.56 -7.56
C PRO A 146 -2.75 -21.35 -7.53
N VAL A 147 -2.29 -20.29 -6.84
CA VAL A 147 -0.86 -19.99 -6.65
C VAL A 147 -0.10 -21.16 -6.00
N ALA A 148 -0.79 -21.96 -5.18
CA ALA A 148 -0.24 -23.17 -4.58
C ALA A 148 0.22 -24.21 -5.62
N TRP A 149 -0.51 -24.38 -6.73
CA TRP A 149 -0.12 -25.31 -7.80
C TRP A 149 1.12 -24.83 -8.54
N VAL A 150 1.19 -23.52 -8.81
CA VAL A 150 2.35 -22.90 -9.44
C VAL A 150 3.59 -23.08 -8.56
N ARG A 151 3.43 -22.85 -7.25
CA ARG A 151 4.49 -23.08 -6.26
C ARG A 151 4.93 -24.54 -6.21
N GLU A 152 4.00 -25.49 -6.18
CA GLU A 152 4.30 -26.92 -6.14
C GLU A 152 5.06 -27.38 -7.40
N ILE A 153 4.63 -26.97 -8.59
CA ILE A 153 5.33 -27.27 -9.85
C ILE A 153 6.70 -26.61 -9.88
N ARG A 154 6.78 -25.34 -9.47
CA ARG A 154 8.05 -24.60 -9.42
C ARG A 154 9.04 -25.27 -8.49
N ASP A 155 8.64 -25.58 -7.25
CA ASP A 155 9.51 -26.22 -6.26
C ASP A 155 9.95 -27.64 -6.73
N MET A 156 9.07 -28.39 -7.42
CA MET A 156 9.36 -29.76 -7.89
C MET A 156 10.21 -29.81 -9.17
N MET A 157 10.06 -28.85 -10.09
CA MET A 157 10.65 -28.93 -11.44
C MET A 157 11.68 -27.84 -11.77
N PHE A 158 11.67 -26.71 -11.06
CA PHE A 158 12.50 -25.54 -11.37
C PHE A 158 13.39 -25.08 -10.20
N GLY A 159 12.91 -25.17 -8.96
CA GLY A 159 13.60 -24.72 -7.76
C GLY A 159 12.90 -23.56 -7.02
N PRO A 160 13.58 -22.92 -6.05
CA PRO A 160 12.98 -21.85 -5.24
C PRO A 160 12.63 -20.61 -6.08
N GLU A 161 11.71 -19.77 -5.60
CA GLU A 161 11.18 -18.61 -6.35
C GLU A 161 12.29 -17.65 -6.85
N GLY A 162 13.44 -17.70 -6.17
CA GLY A 162 14.58 -16.80 -6.40
C GLY A 162 14.28 -15.39 -5.90
N SER A 163 15.29 -14.54 -5.84
CA SER A 163 15.06 -13.11 -5.65
C SER A 163 14.69 -12.48 -6.98
N ASN A 164 13.69 -11.61 -7.00
CA ASN A 164 13.29 -10.88 -8.20
C ASN A 164 14.39 -9.85 -8.53
N PRO A 165 15.04 -9.91 -9.70
CA PRO A 165 16.13 -8.99 -10.05
C PRO A 165 15.74 -7.51 -9.96
N LEU A 166 14.48 -7.16 -10.26
CA LEU A 166 13.97 -5.79 -10.13
C LEU A 166 13.83 -5.36 -8.67
N LEU A 167 13.47 -6.30 -7.78
CA LEU A 167 13.41 -6.03 -6.34
C LEU A 167 14.82 -5.84 -5.78
N ASP A 168 15.78 -6.65 -6.20
CA ASP A 168 17.18 -6.51 -5.79
C ASP A 168 17.78 -5.18 -6.27
N GLU A 169 17.52 -4.79 -7.51
CA GLU A 169 17.93 -3.50 -8.05
C GLU A 169 17.28 -2.34 -7.31
N PHE A 170 15.98 -2.43 -7.03
CA PHE A 170 15.26 -1.45 -6.22
C PHE A 170 15.84 -1.32 -4.82
N LEU A 171 16.09 -2.43 -4.11
CA LEU A 171 16.65 -2.41 -2.76
C LEU A 171 18.08 -1.87 -2.74
N LYS A 172 18.89 -2.19 -3.76
CA LYS A 172 20.23 -1.60 -3.93
C LYS A 172 20.14 -0.08 -4.15
N GLY A 173 19.22 0.35 -5.02
CA GLY A 173 18.97 1.77 -5.29
C GLY A 173 18.47 2.51 -4.05
N GLN A 174 17.53 1.93 -3.32
CA GLN A 174 17.01 2.46 -2.06
C GLN A 174 18.14 2.63 -1.03
N ALA A 175 18.95 1.59 -0.82
CA ALA A 175 20.06 1.66 0.12
C ALA A 175 21.13 2.70 -0.28
N ALA A 176 21.36 2.90 -1.59
CA ALA A 176 22.26 3.95 -2.07
C ALA A 176 21.69 5.34 -1.82
N PHE A 177 20.41 5.55 -2.14
CA PHE A 177 19.70 6.80 -1.90
C PHE A 177 19.67 7.17 -0.41
N GLU A 178 19.36 6.22 0.47
CA GLU A 178 19.35 6.44 1.91
C GLU A 178 20.72 6.87 2.45
N ARG A 179 21.81 6.31 1.92
CA ARG A 179 23.18 6.75 2.24
C ARG A 179 23.44 8.17 1.78
N GLU A 180 23.05 8.53 0.57
CA GLU A 180 23.22 9.89 0.04
C GLU A 180 22.42 10.91 0.85
N VAL A 181 21.17 10.60 1.19
CA VAL A 181 20.34 11.44 2.06
C VAL A 181 21.00 11.63 3.42
N ALA A 182 21.53 10.57 4.03
CA ALA A 182 22.23 10.68 5.31
C ALA A 182 23.46 11.62 5.22
N ILE A 183 24.25 11.52 4.16
CA ILE A 183 25.41 12.39 3.92
C ILE A 183 24.98 13.86 3.78
N VAL A 184 23.92 14.12 3.01
CA VAL A 184 23.41 15.49 2.80
C VAL A 184 22.86 16.08 4.10
N LEU A 185 22.14 15.29 4.90
CA LEU A 185 21.61 15.75 6.19
C LEU A 185 22.72 16.09 7.19
N GLU A 186 23.79 15.29 7.24
CA GLU A 186 24.94 15.57 8.09
C GLU A 186 25.71 16.81 7.61
N SER A 187 25.92 16.93 6.30
CA SER A 187 26.55 18.12 5.71
C SER A 187 25.75 19.39 5.99
N ARG A 188 24.41 19.32 5.90
CA ARG A 188 23.52 20.43 6.26
C ARG A 188 23.69 20.84 7.72
N LYS A 189 23.74 19.87 8.63
CA LYS A 189 23.95 20.12 10.06
C LYS A 189 25.27 20.86 10.30
N GLN A 190 26.36 20.40 9.70
CA GLN A 190 27.68 21.04 9.82
C GLN A 190 27.68 22.48 9.31
N VAL A 191 27.01 22.75 8.19
CA VAL A 191 26.86 24.11 7.64
C VAL A 191 26.06 25.00 8.58
N CYS A 192 24.96 24.52 9.15
CA CYS A 192 24.18 25.28 10.13
C CYS A 192 25.03 25.65 11.36
N GLU A 193 25.76 24.69 11.93
CA GLU A 193 26.64 24.94 13.08
C GLU A 193 27.78 25.93 12.73
N ALA A 194 28.35 25.81 11.52
CA ALA A 194 29.36 26.75 11.04
C ALA A 194 28.79 28.17 10.88
N ALA A 195 27.60 28.29 10.31
CA ALA A 195 26.92 29.58 10.16
C ALA A 195 26.62 30.23 11.52
N GLU A 196 26.21 29.45 12.52
CA GLU A 196 26.01 29.95 13.87
C GLU A 196 27.31 30.44 14.52
N ARG A 197 28.42 29.73 14.33
CA ARG A 197 29.74 30.18 14.80
C ARG A 197 30.15 31.51 14.18
N VAL A 198 29.98 31.64 12.86
CA VAL A 198 30.27 32.89 12.15
C VAL A 198 29.41 34.03 12.68
N ARG A 199 28.09 33.81 12.85
CA ARG A 199 27.18 34.81 13.40
C ARG A 199 27.63 35.30 14.77
N ARG A 200 27.95 34.38 15.70
CA ARG A 200 28.45 34.75 17.03
C ARG A 200 29.73 35.58 16.94
N SER A 201 30.67 35.19 16.07
CA SER A 201 31.89 35.96 15.87
C SER A 201 31.62 37.36 15.31
N CYS A 202 30.64 37.52 14.43
CA CYS A 202 30.23 38.83 13.92
C CYS A 202 29.61 39.70 15.02
N ASP A 203 28.79 39.11 15.89
CA ASP A 203 28.17 39.81 17.02
C ASP A 203 29.24 40.28 18.02
N ASP A 204 30.21 39.41 18.36
CA ASP A 204 31.34 39.73 19.24
C ASP A 204 32.23 40.84 18.68
N LEU A 205 32.56 40.77 17.38
CA LEU A 205 33.34 41.82 16.71
C LEU A 205 32.58 43.15 16.67
N SER A 206 31.26 43.10 16.44
CA SER A 206 30.42 44.29 16.47
C SER A 206 30.37 44.91 17.85
N ALA A 207 30.33 44.11 18.92
CA ALA A 207 30.42 44.59 20.29
C ALA A 207 31.78 45.25 20.57
N LYS A 208 32.89 44.58 20.23
CA LYS A 208 34.24 45.14 20.37
C LYS A 208 34.43 46.44 19.59
N ALA A 209 33.86 46.56 18.40
CA ALA A 209 33.91 47.78 17.61
C ALA A 209 33.20 48.94 18.31
N ARG A 210 32.06 48.69 18.97
CA ARG A 210 31.36 49.70 19.78
C ARG A 210 32.19 50.11 21.00
N ASP A 211 32.79 49.15 21.70
CA ASP A 211 33.63 49.44 22.87
C ASP A 211 34.86 50.28 22.48
N LEU A 212 35.47 49.98 21.34
CA LEU A 212 36.58 50.77 20.79
C LEU A 212 36.14 52.19 20.40
N ASP A 213 34.94 52.37 19.83
CA ASP A 213 34.41 53.70 19.53
C ASP A 213 34.18 54.53 20.80
N VAL A 214 33.65 53.91 21.85
CA VAL A 214 33.49 54.53 23.17
C VAL A 214 34.84 54.91 23.76
N LEU A 215 35.82 54.00 23.72
CA LEU A 215 37.17 54.27 24.21
C LEU A 215 37.85 55.39 23.42
N LYS A 216 37.73 55.39 22.09
CA LYS A 216 38.23 56.44 21.21
C LYS A 216 37.70 57.82 21.63
N LYS A 217 36.37 57.94 21.80
CA LYS A 217 35.73 59.19 22.24
C LYS A 217 36.24 59.67 23.61
N ARG A 218 36.49 58.74 24.53
CA ARG A 218 37.06 59.07 25.84
C ARG A 218 38.50 59.58 25.73
N VAL A 219 39.31 58.91 24.91
CA VAL A 219 40.70 59.33 24.64
C VAL A 219 40.72 60.72 24.01
N GLU A 220 39.91 60.97 22.98
CA GLU A 220 39.79 62.30 22.33
C GLU A 220 39.46 63.41 23.34
N LYS A 221 38.53 63.15 24.26
CA LYS A 221 38.18 64.08 25.35
C LYS A 221 39.34 64.33 26.32
N GLU A 222 40.12 63.30 26.67
CA GLU A 222 41.25 63.42 27.60
C GLU A 222 42.46 64.14 26.99
N ILE A 223 42.69 64.00 25.68
CA ILE A 223 43.79 64.67 24.96
C ILE A 223 43.44 66.08 24.45
N GLY A 224 42.20 66.53 24.65
CA GLY A 224 41.77 67.89 24.32
C GLY A 224 41.67 68.20 22.82
N ARG A 225 41.35 67.20 21.98
CA ARG A 225 41.03 67.37 20.56
C ARG A 225 39.54 67.18 20.30
#